data_AF-A0A8T5AAQ6-F1
#
_entry.id   AF-A0A8T5AAQ6-F1
#
_cell.length_a   1.000
_cell.length_b   1.000
_cell.length_c   1.000
_cell.angle_alpha   90.00
_cell.angle_beta   90.00
_cell.angle_gamma   90.00
#
_symmetry.space_group_name_H-M   'P 1'
#
loop_
_entity.id
_entity.type
_entity.pdbx_description
1 polymer ?
#
loop_
_entity_poly.entity_id
_entity_poly.type
_entity_poly.pdbx_seq_one_letter_code
_entity_poly.pdbx_strand_id
1 'polypeptide(L)'
;MPSKLPSQPNLLTFLTITFMLSIAALLNPALTVEFSFPNIEILANDTLAVIIWPPVTNLSVDCVSPSSNVFRVAFFSREIDPYKRETSIIYMQPRVRGRYDLLISFNSNTTWHGVIGVYTIDSDFYGRIGSPTVTSQGYFVVLKEIEVPNENNQTLGYVVRIMLQAYSRGPSSIFFIRFPEPVNMAIFILIGVAVAYLNTFFILDSYFRSKSEGISKIRWIMVGLLVAVSLYILYWLYTVMSGEAYV
;
A
#
# COMPACT_ATOMS: atom_id res chain seq x y z
N MET A 1 60.04 -45.15 -41.83
CA MET A 1 59.43 -44.26 -40.82
C MET A 1 58.07 -44.83 -40.43
N PRO A 2 57.90 -45.49 -39.26
CA PRO A 2 56.58 -45.93 -38.84
C PRO A 2 55.88 -44.81 -38.07
N SER A 3 54.71 -44.42 -38.56
CA SER A 3 53.80 -43.45 -37.95
C SER A 3 53.22 -44.02 -36.65
N LYS A 4 53.42 -43.27 -35.56
CA LYS A 4 52.92 -43.60 -34.23
C LYS A 4 51.42 -43.31 -34.20
N LEU A 5 50.59 -44.36 -34.11
CA LEU A 5 49.14 -44.21 -33.93
C LEU A 5 48.85 -43.55 -32.57
N PRO A 6 47.88 -42.61 -32.48
CA PRO A 6 47.53 -41.97 -31.22
C PRO A 6 46.86 -42.98 -30.28
N SER A 7 47.37 -43.06 -29.05
CA SER A 7 46.80 -43.87 -27.97
C SER A 7 45.40 -43.39 -27.64
N GLN A 8 44.40 -44.25 -27.81
CA GLN A 8 43.03 -43.98 -27.36
C GLN A 8 43.03 -43.70 -25.84
N PRO A 9 42.33 -42.66 -25.37
CA PRO A 9 42.22 -42.38 -23.94
C PRO A 9 41.49 -43.54 -23.25
N ASN A 10 42.10 -44.08 -22.19
CA ASN A 10 41.52 -45.17 -21.41
C ASN A 10 40.15 -44.74 -20.85
N LEU A 11 39.16 -45.64 -20.90
CA LEU A 11 37.81 -45.44 -20.34
C LEU A 11 37.87 -44.94 -18.88
N LEU A 12 38.86 -45.42 -18.12
CA LEU A 12 39.11 -45.03 -16.74
C LEU A 12 39.43 -43.54 -16.58
N THR A 13 40.23 -42.97 -17.50
CA THR A 13 40.53 -41.53 -17.52
C THR A 13 39.31 -40.68 -17.85
N PHE A 14 38.41 -41.18 -18.69
CA PHE A 14 37.17 -40.46 -18.99
C PHE A 14 36.23 -40.43 -17.77
N LEU A 15 36.16 -41.56 -17.05
CA LEU A 15 35.30 -41.70 -15.87
C LEU A 15 35.80 -40.89 -14.66
N THR A 16 37.13 -40.76 -14.49
CA THR A 16 37.69 -39.93 -13.42
C THR A 16 37.52 -38.44 -13.71
N ILE A 17 37.65 -38.01 -14.97
CA ILE A 17 37.41 -36.61 -15.33
C ILE A 17 35.94 -36.23 -15.13
N THR A 18 34.99 -37.07 -15.54
CA THR A 18 33.55 -36.78 -15.32
C THR A 18 33.15 -36.82 -13.84
N PHE A 19 33.75 -37.72 -13.06
CA PHE A 19 33.55 -37.75 -11.61
C PHE A 19 34.11 -36.50 -10.91
N MET A 20 35.32 -36.06 -11.29
CA MET A 20 35.89 -34.81 -10.75
C MET A 20 35.11 -33.57 -11.20
N LEU A 21 34.58 -33.56 -12.42
CA LEU A 21 33.75 -32.45 -12.91
C LEU A 21 32.40 -32.36 -12.19
N SER A 22 31.79 -33.50 -11.87
CA SER A 22 30.54 -33.54 -11.09
C SER A 22 30.75 -33.16 -9.61
N ILE A 23 31.87 -33.55 -9.02
CA ILE A 23 32.25 -33.10 -7.66
C ILE A 23 32.54 -31.60 -7.64
N ALA A 24 33.25 -31.07 -8.64
CA ALA A 24 33.50 -29.63 -8.77
C ALA A 24 32.19 -28.83 -8.96
N ALA A 25 31.21 -29.39 -9.68
CA ALA A 25 29.89 -28.80 -9.83
C ALA A 25 29.06 -28.84 -8.51
N LEU A 26 29.25 -29.86 -7.66
CA LEU A 26 28.60 -29.94 -6.35
C LEU A 26 29.23 -29.01 -5.29
N LEU A 27 30.52 -28.69 -5.41
CA LEU A 27 31.28 -27.90 -4.42
C LEU A 27 31.16 -26.39 -4.58
N ASN A 28 30.50 -25.90 -5.63
CA ASN A 28 30.20 -24.47 -5.82
C ASN A 28 28.70 -24.22 -5.64
N PRO A 29 28.14 -24.24 -4.41
CA PRO A 29 26.91 -23.51 -4.19
C PRO A 29 27.22 -22.04 -4.51
N ALA A 30 26.50 -21.45 -5.47
CA ALA A 30 26.59 -20.02 -5.72
C ALA A 30 26.39 -19.31 -4.36
N LEU A 31 27.41 -18.59 -3.89
CA LEU A 31 27.35 -17.92 -2.60
C LEU A 31 26.14 -16.98 -2.63
N THR A 32 25.16 -17.28 -1.78
CA THR A 32 23.87 -16.57 -1.74
C THR A 32 23.84 -15.72 -0.48
N VAL A 33 23.60 -14.43 -0.64
CA VAL A 33 23.48 -13.48 0.47
C VAL A 33 22.00 -13.17 0.68
N GLU A 34 21.54 -13.34 1.92
CA GLU A 34 20.14 -13.14 2.29
C GLU A 34 19.93 -11.84 3.06
N PHE A 35 18.89 -11.09 2.67
CA PHE A 35 18.40 -9.90 3.36
C PHE A 35 16.95 -10.10 3.76
N SER A 36 16.59 -9.68 4.98
CA SER A 36 15.22 -9.76 5.46
C SER A 36 14.74 -8.44 6.06
N PHE A 37 13.57 -8.00 5.60
CA PHE A 37 12.89 -6.78 6.06
C PHE A 37 11.54 -7.15 6.66
N PRO A 38 11.48 -7.41 7.98
CA PRO A 38 10.24 -7.74 8.65
C PRO A 38 9.37 -6.50 8.88
N ASN A 39 8.05 -6.68 8.87
CA ASN A 39 7.05 -5.69 9.32
C ASN A 39 7.03 -4.37 8.53
N ILE A 40 7.15 -4.42 7.20
CA ILE A 40 6.92 -3.24 6.38
C ILE A 40 5.41 -2.98 6.32
N GLU A 41 4.98 -1.86 6.88
CA GLU A 41 3.57 -1.46 6.91
C GLU A 41 3.19 -0.67 5.66
N ILE A 42 2.15 -1.11 4.97
CA ILE A 42 1.62 -0.45 3.77
C ILE A 42 0.09 -0.41 3.79
N LEU A 43 -0.51 0.49 3.02
CA LEU A 43 -1.96 0.47 2.80
C LEU A 43 -2.33 -0.50 1.69
N ALA A 44 -3.52 -1.10 1.81
CA ALA A 44 -4.13 -1.83 0.71
C ALA A 44 -4.41 -0.89 -0.46
N ASN A 45 -4.10 -1.36 -1.67
CA ASN A 45 -4.10 -0.65 -2.95
C ASN A 45 -2.97 0.37 -3.16
N ASP A 46 -2.10 0.61 -2.18
CA ASP A 46 -0.83 1.28 -2.45
C ASP A 46 0.14 0.33 -3.15
N THR A 47 1.08 0.87 -3.91
CA THR A 47 2.03 0.06 -4.68
C THR A 47 3.41 0.13 -4.05
N LEU A 48 3.87 -0.97 -3.48
CA LEU A 48 5.27 -1.17 -3.11
C LEU A 48 6.11 -1.18 -4.38
N ALA A 49 7.21 -0.45 -4.37
CA ALA A 49 8.24 -0.50 -5.39
C ALA A 49 9.59 -0.86 -4.76
N VAL A 50 10.26 -1.84 -5.34
CA VAL A 50 11.66 -2.17 -5.05
C VAL A 50 12.47 -1.84 -6.28
N ILE A 51 13.36 -0.86 -6.18
CA ILE A 51 14.17 -0.35 -7.28
C ILE A 51 15.62 -0.72 -6.99
N ILE A 52 16.28 -1.42 -7.90
CA ILE A 52 17.65 -1.90 -7.75
C ILE A 52 18.50 -1.32 -8.87
N TRP A 53 19.63 -0.70 -8.53
CA TRP A 53 20.59 -0.18 -9.51
C TRP A 53 22.03 -0.54 -9.16
N PRO A 54 22.87 -0.90 -10.15
CA PRO A 54 22.57 -1.08 -11.57
C PRO A 54 21.65 -2.28 -11.85
N PRO A 55 21.16 -2.48 -13.10
CA PRO A 55 20.24 -3.57 -13.43
C PRO A 55 20.82 -4.94 -13.13
N VAL A 56 20.03 -5.80 -12.51
CA VAL A 56 20.44 -7.14 -12.08
C VAL A 56 20.01 -8.21 -13.08
N THR A 57 20.63 -9.38 -12.96
CA THR A 57 20.35 -10.55 -13.81
C THR A 57 19.62 -11.63 -13.04
N ASN A 58 18.95 -12.55 -13.75
CA ASN A 58 18.16 -13.64 -13.15
C ASN A 58 17.15 -13.17 -12.09
N LEU A 59 16.56 -11.99 -12.28
CA LEU A 59 15.54 -11.47 -11.39
C LEU A 59 14.32 -12.40 -11.39
N SER A 60 13.95 -12.85 -10.21
CA SER A 60 12.76 -13.63 -9.94
C SER A 60 12.06 -13.07 -8.71
N VAL A 61 10.74 -13.12 -8.74
CA VAL A 61 9.91 -12.60 -7.66
C VAL A 61 8.83 -13.62 -7.36
N ASP A 62 8.77 -14.06 -6.11
CA ASP A 62 7.71 -14.90 -5.58
C ASP A 62 6.99 -14.14 -4.46
N CYS A 63 5.69 -14.38 -4.32
CA CYS A 63 4.90 -13.75 -3.28
C CYS A 63 3.92 -14.76 -2.67
N VAL A 64 4.10 -15.02 -1.38
CA VAL A 64 3.21 -15.87 -0.60
C VAL A 64 2.19 -15.00 0.12
N SER A 65 0.92 -15.35 -0.02
CA SER A 65 -0.19 -14.67 0.65
C SER A 65 -1.21 -15.70 1.14
N PRO A 66 -2.01 -15.37 2.17
CA PRO A 66 -2.99 -16.30 2.74
C PRO A 66 -4.16 -16.64 1.80
N SER A 67 -4.35 -15.90 0.69
CA SER A 67 -5.44 -16.13 -0.26
C SER A 67 -4.98 -15.89 -1.69
N SER A 68 -5.39 -16.73 -2.63
CA SER A 68 -5.10 -16.52 -4.06
C SER A 68 -5.77 -15.24 -4.60
N ASN A 69 -5.14 -14.57 -5.56
CA ASN A 69 -5.64 -13.37 -6.29
C ASN A 69 -5.81 -12.08 -5.46
N VAL A 70 -5.16 -11.98 -4.30
CA VAL A 70 -5.29 -10.81 -3.41
C VAL A 70 -4.16 -9.78 -3.53
N PHE A 71 -3.32 -9.90 -4.56
CA PHE A 71 -2.25 -8.96 -4.88
C PHE A 71 -1.97 -8.93 -6.40
N ARG A 72 -1.19 -7.94 -6.83
CA ARG A 72 -0.57 -7.89 -8.16
C ARG A 72 0.94 -7.75 -7.97
N VAL A 73 1.72 -8.48 -8.78
CA VAL A 73 3.17 -8.32 -8.86
C VAL A 73 3.53 -8.12 -10.33
N ALA A 74 4.42 -7.17 -10.59
CA ALA A 74 5.08 -6.97 -11.88
C ALA A 74 6.56 -6.71 -11.62
N PHE A 75 7.45 -7.22 -12.47
CA PHE A 75 8.86 -6.96 -12.34
C PHE A 75 9.54 -6.84 -13.71
N PHE A 76 10.56 -6.01 -13.76
CA PHE A 76 11.29 -5.65 -14.96
C PHE A 76 12.78 -5.68 -14.64
N SER A 77 13.53 -6.55 -15.32
CA SER A 77 14.98 -6.66 -15.09
C SER A 77 15.74 -5.45 -15.61
N ARG A 78 15.19 -4.75 -16.60
CA ARG A 78 15.80 -3.53 -17.16
C ARG A 78 14.71 -2.55 -17.56
N GLU A 79 14.60 -1.48 -16.80
CA GLU A 79 13.69 -0.37 -17.06
C GLU A 79 14.36 0.95 -16.68
N ILE A 80 13.94 2.04 -17.30
CA ILE A 80 14.44 3.37 -16.99
C ILE A 80 13.60 3.91 -15.84
N ASP A 81 14.23 4.14 -14.68
CA ASP A 81 13.56 4.70 -13.51
C ASP A 81 13.15 6.18 -13.75
N PRO A 82 12.33 6.78 -12.86
CA PRO A 82 11.96 8.20 -12.96
C PRO A 82 13.16 9.16 -12.96
N TYR A 83 14.32 8.72 -12.48
CA TYR A 83 15.58 9.48 -12.46
C TYR A 83 16.47 9.21 -13.69
N LYS A 84 15.92 8.55 -14.73
CA LYS A 84 16.61 8.21 -15.99
C LYS A 84 17.81 7.27 -15.83
N ARG A 85 17.82 6.46 -14.77
CA ARG A 85 18.80 5.39 -14.55
C ARG A 85 18.23 4.07 -15.04
N GLU A 86 19.06 3.26 -15.69
CA GLU A 86 18.69 1.86 -15.93
C GLU A 86 18.68 1.13 -14.59
N THR A 87 17.55 0.52 -14.26
CA THR A 87 17.32 -0.17 -12.99
C THR A 87 16.53 -1.45 -13.23
N SER A 88 16.54 -2.33 -12.23
CA SER A 88 15.55 -3.38 -12.13
C SER A 88 14.46 -2.95 -11.15
N ILE A 89 13.20 -3.09 -11.55
CA ILE A 89 12.07 -2.59 -10.78
C ILE A 89 11.10 -3.73 -10.48
N ILE A 90 10.65 -3.81 -9.24
CA ILE A 90 9.61 -4.74 -8.79
C ILE A 90 8.48 -3.92 -8.20
N TYR A 91 7.28 -4.09 -8.74
CA TYR A 91 6.04 -3.52 -8.20
C TYR A 91 5.20 -4.62 -7.55
N MET A 92 4.71 -4.35 -6.36
CA MET A 92 3.76 -5.22 -5.66
C MET A 92 2.64 -4.38 -5.07
N GLN A 93 1.39 -4.73 -5.36
CA GLN A 93 0.21 -4.04 -4.86
C GLN A 93 -0.71 -5.04 -4.14
N PRO A 94 -0.82 -4.99 -2.80
CA PRO A 94 -1.83 -5.76 -2.09
C PRO A 94 -3.21 -5.15 -2.36
N ARG A 95 -4.23 -5.98 -2.59
CA ARG A 95 -5.61 -5.49 -2.78
C ARG A 95 -6.46 -5.54 -1.51
N VAL A 96 -6.03 -6.32 -0.53
CA VAL A 96 -6.77 -6.53 0.72
C VAL A 96 -5.83 -6.40 1.90
N ARG A 97 -6.41 -6.20 3.09
CA ARG A 97 -5.69 -6.26 4.35
C ARG A 97 -5.13 -7.68 4.53
N GLY A 98 -3.86 -7.79 4.90
CA GLY A 98 -3.24 -9.09 5.09
C GLY A 98 -1.73 -9.03 5.26
N ARG A 99 -1.14 -10.21 5.44
CA ARG A 99 0.32 -10.41 5.43
C ARG A 99 0.75 -10.96 4.09
N TYR A 100 1.84 -10.43 3.56
CA TYR A 100 2.41 -10.86 2.29
C TYR A 100 3.92 -11.03 2.43
N ASP A 101 4.42 -12.18 2.02
CA ASP A 101 5.85 -12.47 1.99
C ASP A 101 6.33 -12.37 0.56
N LEU A 102 7.05 -11.29 0.25
CA LEU A 102 7.67 -11.07 -1.05
C LEU A 102 9.12 -11.57 -1.00
N LEU A 103 9.45 -12.50 -1.88
CA LEU A 103 10.79 -13.06 -2.04
C LEU A 103 11.35 -12.64 -3.40
N ILE A 104 12.42 -11.86 -3.40
CA ILE A 104 13.08 -11.36 -4.60
C ILE A 104 14.44 -12.03 -4.68
N SER A 105 14.74 -12.73 -5.78
CA SER A 105 16.05 -13.35 -5.98
C SER A 105 16.69 -12.85 -7.27
N PHE A 106 17.97 -12.53 -7.22
CA PHE A 106 18.72 -12.03 -8.39
C PHE A 106 20.22 -12.28 -8.26
N ASN A 107 20.95 -12.04 -9.35
CA ASN A 107 22.40 -12.09 -9.39
C ASN A 107 22.97 -10.71 -9.75
N SER A 108 24.01 -10.31 -9.02
CA SER A 108 24.81 -9.12 -9.33
C SER A 108 26.31 -9.44 -9.23
N ASN A 109 27.08 -8.91 -10.17
CA ASN A 109 28.53 -8.95 -10.20
C ASN A 109 29.18 -7.60 -9.85
N THR A 110 28.37 -6.59 -9.53
CA THR A 110 28.81 -5.24 -9.14
C THR A 110 28.16 -4.83 -7.82
N THR A 111 28.68 -3.75 -7.22
CA THR A 111 28.00 -3.06 -6.13
C THR A 111 26.61 -2.65 -6.59
N TRP A 112 25.61 -2.95 -5.77
CA TRP A 112 24.23 -2.59 -6.05
C TRP A 112 23.63 -1.83 -4.90
N HIS A 113 22.72 -0.93 -5.25
CA HIS A 113 21.92 -0.16 -4.33
C HIS A 113 20.45 -0.52 -4.58
N GLY A 114 19.68 -0.59 -3.49
CA GLY A 114 18.27 -0.90 -3.52
C GLY A 114 17.48 0.12 -2.73
N VAL A 115 16.35 0.54 -3.27
CA VAL A 115 15.35 1.34 -2.55
C VAL A 115 14.07 0.53 -2.46
N ILE A 116 13.54 0.42 -1.25
CA ILE A 116 12.19 -0.07 -0.98
C ILE A 116 11.35 1.16 -0.65
N GLY A 117 10.34 1.43 -1.46
CA GLY A 117 9.43 2.55 -1.27
C GLY A 117 8.01 2.22 -1.65
N VAL A 118 7.10 3.17 -1.45
CA VAL A 118 5.68 3.01 -1.73
C VAL A 118 5.16 4.20 -2.53
N TYR A 119 4.45 3.90 -3.61
CA TYR A 119 3.60 4.84 -4.32
C TYR A 119 2.23 4.87 -3.64
N THR A 120 1.84 6.05 -3.17
CA THR A 120 0.60 6.29 -2.43
C THR A 120 -0.02 7.63 -2.79
N ILE A 121 -1.32 7.75 -2.62
CA ILE A 121 -2.04 9.03 -2.63
C ILE A 121 -2.17 9.63 -1.23
N ASP A 122 -1.92 8.84 -0.18
CA ASP A 122 -2.09 9.20 1.23
C ASP A 122 -0.72 9.20 1.92
N SER A 123 0.03 10.26 1.69
CA SER A 123 1.37 10.43 2.26
C SER A 123 1.35 10.58 3.78
N ASP A 124 0.24 11.03 4.37
CA ASP A 124 0.09 11.22 5.81
C ASP A 124 0.23 9.90 6.57
N PHE A 125 -0.19 8.78 5.98
CA PHE A 125 0.02 7.45 6.58
C PHE A 125 1.51 7.17 6.83
N TYR A 126 2.36 7.58 5.90
CA TYR A 126 3.80 7.29 5.93
C TYR A 126 4.65 8.47 6.45
N GLY A 127 4.03 9.58 6.85
CA GLY A 127 4.72 10.82 7.22
C GLY A 127 5.68 10.71 8.41
N ARG A 128 5.60 9.60 9.17
CA ARG A 128 6.53 9.28 10.26
C ARG A 128 7.80 8.56 9.82
N ILE A 129 7.81 7.97 8.62
CA ILE A 129 8.86 7.05 8.15
C ILE A 129 9.81 7.77 7.20
N GLY A 130 9.27 8.56 6.27
CA GLY A 130 10.07 9.23 5.26
C GLY A 130 9.36 10.44 4.67
N SER A 131 10.16 11.31 4.04
CA SER A 131 9.64 12.48 3.34
C SER A 131 9.03 12.06 2.00
N PRO A 132 7.75 12.37 1.73
CA PRO A 132 7.13 12.04 0.47
C PRO A 132 7.73 12.88 -0.68
N THR A 133 8.12 12.21 -1.76
CA THR A 133 8.52 12.84 -3.02
C THR A 133 7.31 12.91 -3.95
N VAL A 134 7.02 14.10 -4.50
CA VAL A 134 5.90 14.27 -5.43
C VAL A 134 6.27 13.68 -6.79
N THR A 135 5.38 12.85 -7.35
CA THR A 135 5.50 12.23 -8.67
C THR A 135 4.24 12.49 -9.49
N SER A 136 4.27 12.18 -10.79
CA SER A 136 3.09 12.34 -11.66
C SER A 136 1.90 11.43 -11.28
N GLN A 137 2.13 10.39 -10.49
CA GLN A 137 1.13 9.39 -10.11
C GLN A 137 0.72 9.46 -8.63
N GLY A 138 1.22 10.46 -7.89
CA GLY A 138 1.01 10.61 -6.44
C GLY A 138 2.31 10.87 -5.71
N TYR A 139 2.43 10.35 -4.48
CA TYR A 139 3.63 10.46 -3.67
C TYR A 139 4.42 9.17 -3.70
N PHE A 140 5.74 9.28 -3.78
CA PHE A 140 6.67 8.18 -3.54
C PHE A 140 7.35 8.38 -2.19
N VAL A 141 7.18 7.43 -1.28
CA VAL A 141 7.79 7.46 0.06
C VAL A 141 8.85 6.37 0.15
N VAL A 142 10.09 6.77 0.42
CA VAL A 142 11.20 5.84 0.66
C VAL A 142 11.08 5.27 2.06
N LEU A 143 11.02 3.94 2.17
CA LEU A 143 10.94 3.24 3.45
C LEU A 143 12.30 2.69 3.89
N LYS A 144 13.10 2.22 2.93
CA LYS A 144 14.43 1.65 3.21
C LYS A 144 15.36 1.82 2.02
N GLU A 145 16.62 2.09 2.32
CA GLU A 145 17.72 2.05 1.37
C GLU A 145 18.71 0.96 1.76
N ILE A 146 19.31 0.35 0.76
CA ILE A 146 20.26 -0.75 0.88
C ILE A 146 21.42 -0.45 -0.06
N GLU A 147 22.64 -0.61 0.43
CA GLU A 147 23.84 -0.58 -0.38
C GLU A 147 24.67 -1.80 -0.05
N VAL A 148 25.02 -2.57 -1.08
CA VAL A 148 25.79 -3.80 -0.94
C VAL A 148 27.03 -3.69 -1.81
N PRO A 149 28.21 -3.44 -1.22
CA PRO A 149 29.45 -3.40 -1.97
C PRO A 149 29.81 -4.80 -2.50
N ASN A 150 30.35 -4.86 -3.72
CA ASN A 150 30.91 -6.09 -4.28
C ASN A 150 32.39 -5.85 -4.64
N GLU A 151 33.29 -6.14 -3.71
CA GLU A 151 34.72 -5.86 -3.85
C GLU A 151 35.43 -6.81 -4.82
N ASN A 152 34.91 -8.02 -5.02
CA ASN A 152 35.61 -9.09 -5.74
C ASN A 152 35.15 -9.25 -7.19
N ASN A 153 34.21 -8.43 -7.69
CA ASN A 153 33.56 -8.56 -9.00
C ASN A 153 33.03 -9.99 -9.27
N GLN A 154 32.75 -10.74 -8.21
CA GLN A 154 32.21 -12.09 -8.33
C GLN A 154 30.69 -11.98 -8.48
N THR A 155 30.12 -12.80 -9.36
CA THR A 155 28.66 -12.92 -9.49
C THR A 155 28.12 -13.64 -8.27
N LEU A 156 27.49 -12.90 -7.37
CA LEU A 156 26.84 -13.44 -6.18
C LEU A 156 25.33 -13.57 -6.40
N GLY A 157 24.74 -14.55 -5.74
CA GLY A 157 23.28 -14.66 -5.63
C GLY A 157 22.79 -13.82 -4.46
N TYR A 158 21.67 -13.14 -4.63
CA TYR A 158 21.04 -12.33 -3.59
C TYR A 158 19.59 -12.74 -3.44
N VAL A 159 19.14 -12.86 -2.20
CA VAL A 159 17.75 -13.15 -1.85
C VAL A 159 17.27 -12.08 -0.87
N VAL A 160 16.26 -11.32 -1.26
CA VAL A 160 15.65 -10.26 -0.46
C VAL A 160 14.24 -10.67 -0.09
N ARG A 161 14.00 -10.89 1.22
CA ARG A 161 12.70 -11.23 1.77
C ARG A 161 12.07 -10.02 2.44
N ILE A 162 10.91 -9.60 1.96
CA ILE A 162 10.15 -8.47 2.48
C ILE A 162 8.82 -8.98 3.04
N MET A 163 8.61 -8.81 4.34
CA MET A 163 7.34 -9.15 4.99
C MET A 163 6.48 -7.89 5.09
N LEU A 164 5.40 -7.86 4.32
CA LEU A 164 4.48 -6.74 4.23
C LEU A 164 3.26 -6.98 5.11
N GLN A 165 2.88 -5.96 5.87
CA GLN A 165 1.63 -5.90 6.60
C GLN A 165 0.74 -4.84 5.93
N ALA A 166 -0.19 -5.29 5.10
CA ALA A 166 -1.13 -4.42 4.43
C ALA A 166 -2.32 -4.09 5.34
N TYR A 167 -2.65 -2.81 5.47
CA TYR A 167 -3.78 -2.30 6.24
C TYR A 167 -4.85 -1.73 5.32
N SER A 168 -6.12 -2.00 5.62
CA SER A 168 -7.22 -1.30 4.97
C SER A 168 -7.42 0.04 5.68
N ARG A 169 -7.05 1.15 5.04
CA ARG A 169 -7.60 2.45 5.44
C ARG A 169 -9.00 2.53 4.86
N GLY A 170 -10.00 2.77 5.71
CA GLY A 170 -11.37 3.03 5.24
C GLY A 170 -11.36 4.19 4.24
N PRO A 171 -12.30 4.24 3.29
CA PRO A 171 -12.29 5.27 2.25
C PRO A 171 -12.17 6.65 2.89
N SER A 172 -11.26 7.49 2.40
CA SER A 172 -11.22 8.92 2.71
C SER A 172 -12.37 9.62 1.96
N SER A 173 -13.60 9.36 2.39
CA SER A 173 -14.77 10.06 1.90
C SER A 173 -14.87 11.41 2.61
N ILE A 174 -14.87 12.48 1.82
CA ILE A 174 -15.08 13.87 2.25
C ILE A 174 -16.52 14.07 2.77
N PHE A 175 -17.39 13.07 2.62
CA PHE A 175 -18.75 13.01 3.16
C PHE A 175 -18.96 11.70 3.93
N PHE A 176 -18.30 11.56 5.08
CA PHE A 176 -18.59 10.45 6.00
C PHE A 176 -19.83 10.79 6.83
N ILE A 177 -21.01 10.66 6.23
CA ILE A 177 -22.23 10.52 7.04
C ILE A 177 -22.23 9.06 7.51
N ARG A 178 -21.85 8.84 8.78
CA ARG A 178 -22.04 7.55 9.41
C ARG A 178 -23.53 7.40 9.68
N PHE A 179 -24.17 6.55 8.90
CA PHE A 179 -25.53 6.18 9.20
C PHE A 179 -25.56 5.45 10.55
N PRO A 180 -26.43 5.88 11.49
CA PRO A 180 -26.68 5.12 12.70
C PRO A 180 -27.08 3.68 12.37
N GLU A 181 -26.97 2.78 13.34
CA GLU A 181 -27.54 1.44 13.21
C GLU A 181 -29.02 1.51 12.76
N PRO A 182 -29.53 0.53 12.01
CA PRO A 182 -30.85 0.60 11.38
C PRO A 182 -31.99 1.01 12.34
N VAL A 183 -31.91 0.57 13.60
CA VAL A 183 -32.87 0.94 14.66
C VAL A 183 -32.74 2.43 15.03
N ASN A 184 -31.52 2.92 15.23
CA ASN A 184 -31.24 4.32 15.54
C ASN A 184 -31.60 5.23 14.36
N MET A 185 -31.44 4.76 13.12
CA MET A 185 -31.81 5.51 11.92
C MET A 185 -33.32 5.75 11.82
N ALA A 186 -34.14 4.75 12.15
CA ALA A 186 -35.60 4.91 12.19
C ALA A 186 -36.04 5.95 13.21
N ILE A 187 -35.43 5.95 14.39
CA ILE A 187 -35.71 6.94 15.46
C ILE A 187 -35.25 8.34 15.03
N PHE A 188 -34.06 8.45 14.42
CA PHE A 188 -33.53 9.71 13.90
C PHE A 188 -34.48 10.34 12.86
N ILE A 189 -34.96 9.54 11.89
CA ILE A 189 -35.89 9.99 10.86
C ILE A 189 -37.20 10.45 11.49
N LEU A 190 -37.75 9.69 12.44
CA LEU A 190 -39.02 10.02 13.09
C LEU A 190 -38.94 11.35 13.86
N ILE A 191 -37.85 11.57 14.60
CA ILE A 191 -37.60 12.84 15.31
C ILE A 191 -37.35 13.97 14.31
N GLY A 192 -36.59 13.72 13.25
CA GLY A 192 -36.35 14.69 12.17
C GLY A 192 -37.64 15.19 11.53
N VAL A 193 -38.57 14.28 11.22
CA VAL A 193 -39.89 14.62 10.67
C VAL A 193 -40.71 15.43 11.68
N ALA A 194 -40.72 15.06 12.96
CA ALA A 194 -41.45 15.80 13.99
C ALA A 194 -40.92 17.24 14.17
N VAL A 195 -39.60 17.41 14.20
CA VAL A 195 -38.94 18.73 14.29
C VAL A 195 -39.22 19.57 13.05
N ALA A 196 -39.13 18.97 11.85
CA ALA A 196 -39.45 19.66 10.61
C ALA A 196 -40.91 20.14 10.60
N TYR A 197 -41.84 19.28 11.00
CA TYR A 197 -43.27 19.62 11.09
C TYR A 197 -43.52 20.81 12.02
N LEU A 198 -42.95 20.80 13.22
CA LEU A 198 -43.10 21.91 14.18
C LEU A 198 -42.54 23.22 13.61
N ASN A 199 -41.33 23.19 13.03
CA ASN A 199 -40.73 24.38 12.44
C ASN A 199 -41.59 24.92 11.29
N THR A 200 -42.07 24.06 10.39
CA THR A 200 -42.96 24.47 9.30
C THR A 200 -44.26 25.09 9.85
N PHE A 201 -44.85 24.51 10.89
CA PHE A 201 -46.05 25.06 11.53
C PHE A 201 -45.81 26.48 12.07
N PHE A 202 -44.74 26.71 12.83
CA PHE A 202 -44.44 28.02 13.41
C PHE A 202 -44.05 29.07 12.36
N ILE A 203 -43.36 28.66 11.30
CA ILE A 203 -43.04 29.52 10.16
C ILE A 203 -44.33 29.94 9.45
N LEU A 204 -45.24 29.00 9.15
CA LEU A 204 -46.49 29.30 8.48
C LEU A 204 -47.44 30.14 9.34
N ASP A 205 -47.63 29.81 10.62
CA ASP A 205 -48.44 30.61 11.55
C ASP A 205 -47.90 32.03 11.68
N SER A 206 -46.58 32.18 11.80
CA SER A 206 -45.95 33.51 11.83
C SER A 206 -46.09 34.24 10.49
N TYR A 207 -45.96 33.56 9.36
CA TYR A 207 -46.15 34.17 8.04
C TYR A 207 -47.58 34.70 7.86
N PHE A 208 -48.60 33.88 8.14
CA PHE A 208 -49.99 34.28 7.95
C PHE A 208 -50.42 35.40 8.91
N ARG A 209 -49.99 35.32 10.18
CA ARG A 209 -50.25 36.42 11.14
C ARG A 209 -49.47 37.69 10.81
N SER A 210 -48.30 37.59 10.17
CA SER A 210 -47.61 38.75 9.58
C SER A 210 -48.48 39.55 8.64
N LYS A 211 -49.28 38.83 7.86
CA LYS A 211 -50.11 39.40 6.81
C LYS A 211 -51.43 39.95 7.34
N SER A 212 -51.97 39.37 8.41
CA SER A 212 -53.25 39.80 9.00
C SER A 212 -53.10 40.92 10.04
N GLU A 213 -52.06 40.89 10.86
CA GLU A 213 -51.94 41.75 12.06
C GLU A 213 -50.78 42.75 12.00
N GLY A 214 -49.86 42.63 11.03
CA GLY A 214 -48.63 43.41 10.96
C GLY A 214 -47.64 42.98 12.05
N ILE A 215 -46.55 42.32 11.67
CA ILE A 215 -45.68 41.66 12.65
C ILE A 215 -44.65 42.58 13.32
N SER A 216 -44.50 42.39 14.63
CA SER A 216 -43.34 42.85 15.40
C SER A 216 -42.07 42.05 15.02
N LYS A 217 -40.97 42.75 14.71
CA LYS A 217 -39.66 42.15 14.39
C LYS A 217 -39.20 41.06 15.38
N ILE A 218 -39.65 41.15 16.64
CA ILE A 218 -39.40 40.18 17.70
C ILE A 218 -39.88 38.77 17.36
N ARG A 219 -41.01 38.62 16.65
CA ARG A 219 -41.58 37.30 16.33
C ARG A 219 -40.75 36.55 15.30
N TRP A 220 -40.22 37.23 14.29
CA TRP A 220 -39.29 36.63 13.33
C TRP A 220 -37.98 36.19 14.00
N ILE A 221 -37.49 36.95 14.98
CA ILE A 221 -36.32 36.58 15.79
C ILE A 221 -36.60 35.30 16.59
N MET A 222 -37.79 35.18 17.21
CA MET A 222 -38.21 33.97 17.93
C MET A 222 -38.27 32.74 17.01
N VAL A 223 -38.84 32.88 15.81
CA VAL A 223 -38.88 31.78 14.82
C VAL A 223 -37.47 31.40 14.37
N GLY A 224 -36.59 32.37 14.11
CA GLY A 224 -35.19 32.11 13.77
C GLY A 224 -34.46 31.36 14.89
N LEU A 225 -34.67 31.76 16.15
CA LEU A 225 -34.11 31.08 17.32
C LEU A 225 -34.63 29.64 17.45
N LEU A 226 -35.93 29.42 17.22
CA LEU A 226 -36.53 28.08 17.24
C LEU A 226 -35.90 27.14 16.21
N VAL A 227 -35.65 27.63 14.99
CA VAL A 227 -34.97 26.85 13.94
C VAL A 227 -33.53 26.54 14.35
N ALA A 228 -32.81 27.50 14.92
CA ALA A 228 -31.43 27.28 15.38
C ALA A 228 -31.36 26.22 16.49
N VAL A 229 -32.26 26.29 17.49
CA VAL A 229 -32.37 25.29 18.56
C VAL A 229 -32.74 23.91 17.98
N SER A 230 -33.62 23.87 17.00
CA SER A 230 -34.01 22.63 16.31
C SER A 230 -32.83 21.97 15.60
N LEU A 231 -32.01 22.75 14.90
CA LEU A 231 -30.78 22.26 14.26
C LEU A 231 -29.78 21.75 15.28
N TYR A 232 -29.64 22.44 16.41
CA TYR A 232 -28.79 21.99 17.51
C TYR A 232 -29.26 20.65 18.10
N ILE A 233 -30.56 20.48 18.33
CA ILE A 233 -31.14 19.22 18.81
C ILE A 233 -30.88 18.09 17.82
N LEU A 234 -31.09 18.31 16.52
CA LEU A 234 -30.83 17.29 15.50
C LEU A 234 -29.34 16.92 15.39
N TYR A 235 -28.46 17.90 15.53
CA TYR A 235 -27.03 17.65 15.58
C TYR A 235 -26.63 16.81 16.80
N TRP A 236 -27.14 17.16 17.99
CA TRP A 236 -26.88 16.40 19.21
C TRP A 236 -27.46 14.98 19.15
N LEU A 237 -28.66 14.82 18.57
CA LEU A 237 -29.26 13.51 18.35
C LEU A 237 -28.41 12.66 17.40
N TYR A 238 -27.87 13.26 16.33
CA TYR A 238 -26.99 12.60 15.39
C TYR A 238 -25.73 12.07 16.08
N THR A 239 -25.04 12.88 16.89
CA THR A 239 -23.80 12.47 17.57
C THR A 239 -24.03 11.35 18.60
N VAL A 240 -25.16 11.37 19.30
CA VAL A 240 -25.53 10.29 20.24
C VAL A 240 -25.85 9.00 19.49
N MET A 241 -26.62 9.08 18.40
CA MET A 241 -27.06 7.91 17.63
C MET A 241 -25.97 7.30 16.75
N SER A 242 -24.99 8.09 16.31
CA SER A 242 -23.82 7.65 15.55
C SER A 242 -22.75 6.98 16.42
N GLY A 243 -22.91 6.99 17.75
CA GLY A 243 -21.96 6.42 18.70
C GLY A 243 -20.71 7.28 18.92
N GLU A 244 -20.72 8.54 18.51
CA GLU A 244 -19.60 9.48 18.68
C GLU A 244 -19.60 10.16 20.07
N ALA A 245 -20.60 9.89 20.91
CA ALA A 245 -20.72 10.43 22.27
C ALA A 245 -19.85 9.73 23.34
N TYR A 246 -19.01 8.75 22.96
CA TYR A 246 -18.05 8.07 23.84
C TYR A 246 -16.61 8.21 23.32
N VAL A 247 -16.07 9.42 23.37
CA VAL A 247 -14.63 9.70 23.49
C VAL A 247 -14.44 10.87 24.45
#